data_AF-A0A2V9LX87-F1
#
_entry.id   AF-A0A2V9LX87-F1
#
_cell.length_a   1.000
_cell.length_b   1.000
_cell.length_c   1.000
_cell.angle_alpha   90.00
_cell.angle_beta   90.00
_cell.angle_gamma   90.00
#
_symmetry.space_group_name_H-M   'P 1'
#
loop_
_entity.id
_entity.type
_entity.pdbx_description
1 polymer ?
#
loop_
_entity_poly.entity_id
_entity_poly.type
_entity_poly.pdbx_seq_one_letter_code
_entity_poly.pdbx_strand_id
1 'polypeptide(L)' 'MKYSVLIVDDEAGIRQSLASVLEDEGYATAAVESAEAALGARGRTLARWSWSWRGGMPLWH' A
#
# COMPACT_ATOMS: atom_id res chain seq x y z
N MET A 1 -17.80 2.02 4.87
CA MET A 1 -16.62 1.38 4.26
C MET A 1 -15.86 2.47 3.53
N LYS A 2 -14.71 2.92 4.07
CA LYS A 2 -13.84 3.86 3.35
C LYS A 2 -13.15 3.13 2.20
N TYR A 3 -12.90 3.86 1.11
CA TYR A 3 -12.26 3.34 -0.10
C TYR A 3 -10.84 2.85 0.19
N SER A 4 -10.28 2.01 -0.68
CA SER A 4 -8.84 1.76 -0.67
C SER A 4 -8.09 2.81 -1.48
N VAL A 5 -6.91 3.18 -1.01
CA VAL A 5 -6.01 4.14 -1.64
C VAL A 5 -4.70 3.44 -1.99
N LEU A 6 -4.26 3.56 -3.26
CA LEU A 6 -2.93 3.15 -3.71
C LEU A 6 -2.04 4.40 -3.80
N ILE A 7 -1.03 4.48 -2.95
CA ILE A 7 -0.05 5.56 -2.87
C ILE A 7 1.15 5.16 -3.71
N VAL A 8 1.56 6.02 -4.63
CA VAL A 8 2.71 5.80 -5.52
C VAL A 8 3.65 6.98 -5.37
N ASP A 9 4.78 6.75 -4.71
CA ASP A 9 5.75 7.80 -4.39
C ASP A 9 7.14 7.17 -4.23
N ASP A 10 8.14 7.73 -4.89
CA ASP A 10 9.53 7.24 -4.90
C ASP A 10 10.26 7.54 -3.59
N GLU A 11 9.80 8.52 -2.82
CA GLU A 11 10.37 8.87 -1.54
C GLU A 11 9.73 8.08 -0.38
N ALA A 12 10.54 7.26 0.31
CA ALA A 12 10.05 6.40 1.38
C ALA A 12 9.42 7.17 2.55
N GLY A 13 9.97 8.34 2.91
CA GLY A 13 9.47 9.14 4.03
C GLY A 13 8.08 9.72 3.76
N ILE A 14 7.85 10.24 2.56
CA ILE A 14 6.56 10.76 2.11
C ILE A 14 5.53 9.64 2.04
N ARG A 15 5.89 8.52 1.42
CA ARG A 15 5.03 7.34 1.28
C ARG A 15 4.53 6.81 2.62
N GLN A 16 5.42 6.69 3.61
CA GLN A 16 5.06 6.23 4.96
C GLN A 16 4.16 7.24 5.68
N SER A 17 4.51 8.53 5.61
CA SER A 17 3.73 9.59 6.25
C SER A 17 2.30 9.66 5.71
N LEU A 18 2.13 9.57 4.39
CA LEU A 18 0.81 9.55 3.74
C LEU A 18 0.00 8.31 4.10
N ALA A 19 0.64 7.14 4.15
CA ALA A 19 -0.02 5.90 4.52
C ALA A 19 -0.58 6.00 5.95
N SER A 20 0.24 6.41 6.92
CA SER A 20 -0.19 6.55 8.32
C SER A 20 -1.37 7.50 8.49
N VAL A 21 -1.34 8.68 7.85
CA VAL A 21 -2.45 9.65 7.94
C VAL A 21 -3.76 9.07 7.37
N LEU A 22 -3.68 8.35 6.26
CA LEU A 22 -4.86 7.76 5.63
C LEU A 22 -5.40 6.55 6.40
N GLU A 23 -4.51 5.74 6.99
CA GLU A 23 -4.88 4.62 7.86
C GLU A 23 -5.54 5.09 9.16
N ASP A 24 -5.04 6.16 9.77
CA ASP A 24 -5.62 6.79 10.96
C ASP A 24 -7.04 7.31 10.67
N GLU A 25 -7.26 7.80 9.45
CA GLU A 25 -8.59 8.15 8.95
C GLU A 25 -9.45 6.91 8.67
N GLY A 26 -8.90 5.70 8.66
CA GLY A 26 -9.63 4.46 8.41
C GLY A 26 -9.78 4.10 6.93
N TYR A 27 -8.94 4.66 6.05
CA TYR A 27 -8.76 4.16 4.69
C TYR A 27 -7.87 2.91 4.69
N ALA A 28 -8.11 2.00 3.76
CA ALA A 28 -7.17 0.92 3.49
C ALA A 28 -6.12 1.42 2.50
N THR A 29 -4.85 1.39 2.86
CA THR A 29 -3.75 1.93 2.05
C THR A 29 -2.91 0.79 1.48
N ALA A 30 -2.36 1.01 0.30
CA ALA A 30 -1.27 0.24 -0.26
C ALA A 30 -0.25 1.23 -0.79
N ALA A 31 1.03 1.00 -0.57
CA ALA A 31 2.06 1.97 -0.91
C ALA A 31 3.17 1.31 -1.74
N VAL A 32 3.53 1.92 -2.86
CA VAL A 32 4.56 1.43 -3.79
C VAL A 32 5.49 2.56 -4.21
N GLU A 33 6.72 2.21 -4.57
CA GLU A 33 7.79 3.18 -4.91
C GLU A 33 7.75 3.69 -6.35
N SER A 34 6.99 3.03 -7.23
CA SER A 34 7.00 3.38 -8.65
C SER A 34 5.68 3.08 -9.35
N ALA A 35 5.50 3.69 -10.52
CA ALA A 35 4.33 3.47 -11.37
C ALA A 35 4.26 2.03 -11.88
N GLU A 36 5.40 1.41 -12.19
CA GLU A 36 5.49 0.01 -12.62
C GLU A 36 5.01 -0.94 -11.51
N ALA A 37 5.44 -0.69 -10.27
CA ALA A 37 4.96 -1.42 -9.10
C ALA A 37 3.45 -1.20 -8.88
N ALA A 38 2.97 0.02 -9.13
CA ALA A 38 1.55 0.34 -9.07
C ALA A 38 0.73 -0.46 -10.08
N LEU A 39 1.20 -0.60 -11.32
CA LEU A 39 0.54 -1.42 -12.35
C LEU A 39 0.36 -2.87 -11.89
N GLY A 40 1.34 -3.44 -11.19
CA GLY A 40 1.22 -4.75 -10.56
C GLY A 40 0.19 -4.79 -9.42
N ALA A 41 0.05 -3.71 -8.66
CA ALA A 41 -0.87 -3.60 -7.53
C ALA A 41 -2.34 -3.35 -7.93
N ARG A 42 -2.59 -2.77 -9.12
CA ARG A 42 -3.93 -2.38 -9.62
C ARG A 42 -4.98 -3.51 -9.67
N GLY A 43 -4.56 -4.77 -9.65
CA GLY A 43 -5.45 -5.94 -9.66
C GLY A 43 -5.77 -6.55 -8.29
N ARG A 44 -5.28 -5.96 -7.20
CA ARG A 44 -5.24 -6.63 -5.89
C ARG A 44 -6.02 -5.90 -4.80
N THR A 45 -6.28 -4.61 -4.92
CA THR A 45 -6.46 -3.73 -3.76
C THR A 45 -7.62 -4.00 -2.77
N LEU A 46 -8.62 -4.87 -2.99
CA LEU A 46 -9.75 -4.95 -2.02
C LEU A 46 -10.29 -6.33 -1.65
N ALA A 47 -9.67 -7.42 -2.10
CA ALA A 47 -10.07 -8.75 -1.65
C ALA A 47 -9.21 -9.24 -0.47
N ARG A 48 -9.35 -8.62 0.72
CA ARG A 48 -9.03 -9.23 2.03
C ARG A 48 -7.58 -9.75 2.16
N TRP A 49 -6.60 -8.88 2.40
CA TRP A 49 -5.18 -9.24 2.25
C TRP A 49 -4.56 -9.70 3.58
N SER A 50 -4.31 -11.02 3.72
CA SER A 50 -3.22 -11.58 4.53
C SER A 50 -2.06 -11.83 3.57
N TRP A 51 -0.95 -11.10 3.71
CA TRP A 51 0.17 -11.23 2.79
C TRP A 51 1.47 -11.57 3.51
N SER A 52 2.03 -12.72 3.13
CA SER A 52 3.32 -13.25 3.60
C SER A 52 4.40 -13.18 2.53
N TRP A 53 5.65 -13.05 2.96
CA TRP A 53 6.70 -12.34 2.26
C TRP A 53 8.06 -13.03 2.55
N ARG A 54 8.67 -13.71 1.56
CA ARG A 54 10.01 -14.33 1.65
C ARG A 54 10.84 -13.98 0.41
N GLY A 55 12.03 -13.35 0.61
CA GLY A 55 12.93 -12.80 -0.45
C GLY A 55 13.15 -11.25 -0.67
N GLY A 56 13.12 -10.32 0.34
CA GLY A 56 13.22 -8.84 0.17
C GLY A 56 12.03 -7.80 0.20
N MET A 57 10.78 -8.01 0.62
CA MET A 57 9.69 -6.99 0.80
C MET A 57 8.75 -7.34 2.03
N PRO A 58 7.65 -6.61 2.36
CA PRO A 58 6.99 -6.74 3.68
C PRO A 58 5.81 -7.73 3.77
N LEU A 59 5.82 -8.52 4.85
CA LEU A 59 4.73 -9.33 5.42
C LEU A 59 3.76 -8.44 6.20
N TRP A 60 2.46 -8.48 5.92
CA TRP A 60 1.42 -7.83 6.72
C TRP A 60 0.46 -8.88 7.32
N HIS A 61 0.35 -8.91 8.65
CA HIS A 61 -0.77 -9.53 9.39
C HIS A 61 -1.89 -8.51 9.54
#